data_AF-A0A2M7S1L0-F1
#
_entry.id   AF-A0A2M7S1L0-F1
#
_cell.length_a   1.000
_cell.length_b   1.000
_cell.length_c   1.000
_cell.angle_alpha   90.00
_cell.angle_beta   90.00
_cell.angle_gamma   90.00
#
_symmetry.space_group_name_H-M   'P 1'
#
loop_
_entity.id
_entity.type
_entity.pdbx_description
1 polymer ?
#
loop_
_entity_poly.entity_id
_entity_poly.type
_entity_poly.pdbx_seq_one_letter_code
_entity_poly.pdbx_strand_id
1 'polypeptide(L)'
;MALQDIINKIKSDAELQSKQIEQSAVEERNRIINEAKQKGEEVYREIISKNEEKIKQERNRQLVFAGIESNKEILREKNRWLDESFKSSFEKIKSLTEGEYREFLKKLIINVVESGSEELVLAEEDYNKFGKKLLDEINKELKNGNLKLSSGKLDKGFILREGKREKNCTFDALFSNLREQIETEVAKKLFE
;
A
#
# COMPACT_ATOMS: atom_id res chain seq x y z
N MET A 1 -17.13 -23.84 -104.10
CA MET A 1 -18.07 -23.88 -102.96
C MET A 1 -17.41 -24.50 -101.73
N ALA A 2 -16.89 -25.73 -101.79
CA ALA A 2 -16.27 -26.42 -100.63
C ALA A 2 -15.16 -25.64 -99.86
N LEU A 3 -14.29 -24.89 -100.54
CA LEU A 3 -13.21 -24.12 -99.89
C LEU A 3 -13.74 -22.94 -99.05
N GLN A 4 -14.81 -22.29 -99.53
CA GLN A 4 -15.43 -21.15 -98.86
C GLN A 4 -16.08 -21.58 -97.54
N ASP A 5 -16.73 -22.75 -97.55
CA ASP A 5 -17.40 -23.31 -96.37
C ASP A 5 -16.38 -23.72 -95.29
N ILE A 6 -15.22 -24.26 -95.69
CA ILE A 6 -14.11 -24.59 -94.78
C ILE A 6 -13.57 -23.32 -94.12
N ILE A 7 -13.34 -22.25 -94.89
CA ILE A 7 -12.83 -20.97 -94.35
C ILE A 7 -13.84 -20.34 -93.38
N ASN A 8 -15.13 -20.37 -93.72
CA ASN A 8 -16.19 -19.85 -92.86
C ASN A 8 -16.28 -20.64 -91.55
N LYS A 9 -16.11 -21.96 -91.61
CA LYS A 9 -16.13 -22.82 -90.43
C LYS A 9 -14.93 -22.57 -89.52
N ILE A 10 -13.73 -22.42 -90.09
CA ILE A 10 -12.51 -22.05 -89.34
C ILE A 10 -12.67 -20.69 -88.65
N LYS A 11 -13.23 -19.69 -89.33
CA LYS A 11 -13.50 -18.37 -88.72
C LYS A 11 -14.52 -18.47 -87.59
N SER A 12 -15.62 -19.19 -87.81
CA SER A 12 -16.65 -19.40 -86.79
C SER A 12 -16.08 -20.09 -85.55
N ASP A 13 -15.27 -21.14 -85.73
CA ASP A 13 -14.66 -21.87 -84.62
C ASP A 13 -13.64 -20.99 -83.87
N ALA A 14 -12.84 -20.19 -84.59
CA ALA A 14 -11.91 -19.23 -83.99
C ALA A 14 -12.63 -18.13 -83.20
N GLU A 15 -13.74 -17.60 -83.70
CA GLU A 15 -14.56 -16.61 -82.99
C GLU A 15 -15.18 -17.20 -81.72
N LEU A 16 -15.63 -18.45 -81.78
CA LEU A 16 -16.19 -19.17 -80.63
C LEU A 16 -15.13 -19.39 -79.55
N GLN A 17 -13.93 -19.84 -79.95
CA GLN A 17 -12.80 -20.01 -79.03
C GLN A 17 -12.34 -18.67 -78.43
N SER A 18 -12.26 -17.61 -79.24
CA SER A 18 -11.90 -16.27 -78.74
C SER A 18 -12.89 -15.79 -77.68
N LYS A 19 -14.20 -15.94 -77.92
CA LYS A 19 -15.23 -15.58 -76.94
C LYS A 19 -15.14 -16.40 -75.66
N GLN A 20 -14.87 -17.71 -75.77
CA GLN A 20 -14.68 -18.56 -74.59
C GLN A 20 -13.46 -18.15 -73.76
N ILE A 21 -12.35 -17.79 -74.42
CA ILE A 21 -11.13 -17.32 -73.75
C ILE A 21 -11.39 -15.97 -73.05
N GLU A 22 -12.05 -15.01 -73.71
CA GLU A 22 -12.40 -13.74 -73.10
C GLU A 22 -13.32 -13.92 -71.89
N GLN A 23 -14.32 -14.78 -72.00
CA GLN A 23 -15.26 -15.04 -70.92
C GLN A 23 -14.57 -15.69 -69.72
N SER A 24 -13.72 -16.70 -69.96
CA SER A 24 -12.90 -17.33 -68.91
C SER A 24 -11.93 -16.35 -68.25
N ALA A 25 -11.29 -15.46 -69.02
CA ALA A 25 -10.39 -14.44 -68.48
C ALA A 25 -11.13 -13.42 -67.60
N VAL A 26 -12.35 -13.03 -67.98
CA VAL A 26 -13.19 -12.13 -67.18
C VAL A 26 -13.63 -12.79 -65.88
N GLU A 27 -14.03 -14.05 -65.93
CA GLU A 27 -14.40 -14.84 -64.74
C GLU A 27 -13.21 -14.97 -63.78
N GLU A 28 -12.04 -15.33 -64.29
CA GLU A 28 -10.83 -15.48 -63.48
C GLU A 28 -10.38 -14.15 -62.86
N ARG A 29 -10.42 -13.06 -63.63
CA ARG A 29 -10.15 -11.71 -63.12
C ARG A 29 -11.08 -11.37 -61.96
N ASN A 30 -12.38 -11.61 -62.13
CA ASN A 30 -13.37 -11.30 -61.10
C ASN A 30 -13.16 -12.17 -59.86
N ARG A 31 -12.78 -13.44 -60.04
CA ARG A 31 -12.43 -14.35 -58.94
C ARG A 31 -11.23 -13.84 -58.14
N ILE A 32 -10.14 -13.48 -58.81
CA ILE A 32 -8.93 -12.94 -58.16
C ILE A 32 -9.24 -11.65 -57.40
N ILE A 33 -10.02 -10.74 -57.99
CA ILE A 33 -10.41 -9.49 -57.32
C ILE A 33 -11.26 -9.76 -56.09
N ASN A 34 -12.23 -10.69 -56.17
CA ASN A 34 -13.08 -11.03 -55.04
C ASN A 34 -12.30 -11.72 -53.91
N GLU A 35 -11.41 -12.66 -54.24
CA GLU A 35 -10.54 -13.31 -53.24
C GLU A 35 -9.62 -12.29 -52.56
N ALA A 36 -9.02 -11.36 -53.31
CA ALA A 36 -8.19 -10.30 -52.75
C ALA A 36 -8.98 -9.35 -51.83
N LYS A 37 -10.21 -8.99 -52.22
CA LYS A 37 -11.11 -8.18 -51.38
C LYS A 37 -11.48 -8.89 -50.09
N GLN A 38 -11.88 -10.16 -50.16
CA GLN A 38 -12.24 -10.95 -48.98
C GLN A 38 -11.07 -11.09 -48.01
N LYS A 39 -9.86 -11.37 -48.51
CA LYS A 39 -8.64 -11.41 -47.69
C LYS A 39 -8.35 -10.05 -47.05
N GLY A 40 -8.52 -8.96 -47.79
CA GLY A 40 -8.36 -7.61 -47.26
C GLY A 40 -9.34 -7.29 -46.13
N GLU A 41 -10.61 -7.65 -46.31
CA GLU A 41 -11.66 -7.48 -45.28
C GLU A 41 -11.43 -8.36 -44.05
N GLU A 42 -10.91 -9.57 -44.22
CA GLU A 42 -10.56 -10.46 -43.11
C GLU A 42 -9.42 -9.88 -42.26
N VAL A 43 -8.33 -9.46 -42.90
CA VAL A 43 -7.19 -8.80 -42.23
C VAL A 43 -7.64 -7.51 -41.55
N TYR A 44 -8.47 -6.70 -42.21
CA TYR A 44 -9.02 -5.47 -41.63
C TYR A 44 -9.81 -5.77 -40.35
N ARG A 45 -10.73 -6.75 -40.39
CA ARG A 45 -11.52 -7.14 -39.22
C ARG A 45 -10.67 -7.67 -38.08
N GLU A 46 -9.65 -8.47 -38.40
CA GLU A 46 -8.72 -8.99 -37.39
C GLU A 46 -7.93 -7.86 -36.70
N ILE A 47 -7.42 -6.90 -37.47
CA ILE A 47 -6.68 -5.75 -36.93
C ILE A 47 -7.58 -4.89 -36.04
N ILE A 48 -8.80 -4.58 -36.48
CA ILE A 48 -9.75 -3.78 -35.71
C ILE A 48 -10.11 -4.49 -34.40
N SER A 49 -10.51 -5.77 -34.47
CA SER A 49 -10.87 -6.54 -33.28
C SER A 49 -9.73 -6.63 -32.26
N LYS A 50 -8.50 -6.93 -32.71
CA LYS A 50 -7.32 -6.96 -31.83
C LYS A 50 -7.02 -5.60 -31.20
N ASN A 51 -7.19 -4.51 -31.96
CA ASN A 51 -6.94 -3.17 -31.43
C ASN A 51 -8.03 -2.72 -30.45
N GLU A 52 -9.30 -3.05 -30.69
CA GLU A 52 -10.39 -2.78 -29.76
C GLU A 52 -10.17 -3.49 -28.41
N GLU A 53 -9.75 -4.75 -28.44
CA GLU A 53 -9.39 -5.50 -27.23
C GLU A 53 -8.22 -4.85 -26.50
N LYS A 54 -7.16 -4.46 -27.21
CA LYS A 54 -6.00 -3.75 -26.63
C LYS A 54 -6.40 -2.43 -25.99
N ILE A 55 -7.21 -1.61 -26.68
CA ILE A 55 -7.69 -0.32 -26.16
C ILE A 55 -8.49 -0.54 -24.87
N LYS A 56 -9.37 -1.56 -24.85
CA LYS A 56 -10.16 -1.90 -23.66
C LYS A 56 -9.26 -2.33 -22.50
N GLN A 57 -8.26 -3.16 -22.75
CA GLN A 57 -7.30 -3.60 -21.74
C GLN A 57 -6.47 -2.43 -21.19
N GLU A 58 -5.95 -1.57 -22.06
CA GLU A 58 -5.17 -0.39 -21.68
C GLU A 58 -6.01 0.60 -20.86
N ARG A 59 -7.26 0.85 -21.27
CA ARG A 59 -8.18 1.71 -20.52
C ARG A 59 -8.46 1.14 -19.12
N ASN A 60 -8.75 -0.15 -19.01
CA ASN A 60 -8.96 -0.79 -17.72
C ASN A 60 -7.71 -0.69 -16.84
N ARG A 61 -6.54 -0.92 -17.42
CA ARG A 61 -5.26 -0.80 -16.72
C ARG A 61 -5.06 0.62 -16.17
N GLN A 62 -5.30 1.65 -16.98
CA GLN A 62 -5.18 3.05 -16.55
C GLN A 62 -6.15 3.39 -15.40
N LEU A 63 -7.41 2.93 -15.47
CA LEU A 63 -8.38 3.16 -14.41
C LEU A 63 -7.98 2.48 -13.09
N VAL A 64 -7.48 1.24 -13.16
CA VAL A 64 -6.97 0.52 -11.99
C VAL A 64 -5.78 1.25 -11.38
N PHE A 65 -4.81 1.67 -12.19
CA PHE A 65 -3.65 2.43 -11.70
C PHE A 65 -4.06 3.75 -11.06
N ALA A 66 -4.99 4.50 -11.66
CA ALA A 66 -5.50 5.74 -11.08
C ALA A 66 -6.16 5.50 -9.71
N GLY A 67 -6.95 4.42 -9.59
CA GLY A 67 -7.55 4.02 -8.31
C GLY A 67 -6.52 3.64 -7.25
N ILE A 68 -5.47 2.91 -7.64
CA ILE A 68 -4.36 2.53 -6.73
C ILE A 68 -3.63 3.79 -6.24
N GLU A 69 -3.28 4.72 -7.12
CA GLU A 69 -2.54 5.92 -6.72
C GLU A 69 -3.40 6.82 -5.81
N SER A 70 -4.69 6.99 -6.11
CA SER A 70 -5.61 7.74 -5.24
C SER A 70 -5.73 7.11 -3.86
N ASN A 71 -5.89 5.79 -3.77
CA ASN A 71 -5.95 5.10 -2.48
C ASN A 71 -4.64 5.21 -1.69
N LYS A 72 -3.50 5.19 -2.38
CA LYS A 72 -2.18 5.37 -1.76
C LYS A 72 -2.00 6.78 -1.20
N GLU A 73 -2.47 7.81 -1.90
CA GLU A 73 -2.46 9.19 -1.41
C GLU A 73 -3.35 9.34 -0.16
N ILE A 74 -4.57 8.80 -0.19
CA ILE A 74 -5.47 8.82 0.96
C ILE A 74 -4.84 8.10 2.16
N LEU A 75 -4.27 6.91 1.95
CA LEU A 75 -3.64 6.14 3.02
C LEU A 75 -2.43 6.87 3.61
N ARG A 76 -1.63 7.53 2.75
CA ARG A 76 -0.49 8.34 3.19
C ARG A 76 -0.95 9.47 4.10
N GLU A 77 -1.99 10.20 3.73
CA GLU A 77 -2.53 11.26 4.58
C GLU A 77 -3.10 10.70 5.88
N LYS A 78 -3.91 9.63 5.83
CA LYS A 78 -4.43 8.99 7.06
C LYS A 78 -3.31 8.63 8.04
N ASN A 79 -2.23 8.03 7.56
CA ASN A 79 -1.07 7.70 8.39
C ASN A 79 -0.40 8.95 8.96
N ARG A 80 -0.26 10.03 8.18
CA ARG A 80 0.28 11.30 8.67
C ARG A 80 -0.55 11.87 9.81
N TRP A 81 -1.88 11.91 9.67
CA TRP A 81 -2.78 12.40 10.73
C TRP A 81 -2.75 11.53 11.98
N LEU A 82 -2.60 10.21 11.81
CA LEU A 82 -2.43 9.27 12.91
C LEU A 82 -1.11 9.52 13.65
N ASP A 83 -0.01 9.65 12.92
CA ASP A 83 1.32 9.99 13.47
C ASP A 83 1.28 11.31 14.25
N GLU A 84 0.68 12.35 13.68
CA GLU A 84 0.52 13.66 14.33
C GLU A 84 -0.32 13.58 15.61
N SER A 85 -1.36 12.74 15.61
CA SER A 85 -2.23 12.54 16.78
C SER A 85 -1.49 11.86 17.94
N PHE A 86 -0.72 10.80 17.65
CA PHE A 86 0.14 10.15 18.64
C PHE A 86 1.22 11.09 19.15
N LYS A 87 1.93 11.77 18.24
CA LYS A 87 2.99 12.72 18.60
C LYS A 87 2.46 13.85 19.49
N SER A 88 1.32 14.46 19.13
CA SER A 88 0.69 15.52 19.94
C SER A 88 0.29 15.02 21.33
N SER A 89 -0.19 13.79 21.43
CA SER A 89 -0.52 13.16 22.72
C SER A 89 0.73 12.94 23.58
N PHE A 90 1.84 12.52 22.99
CA PHE A 90 3.11 12.31 23.70
C PHE A 90 3.71 13.63 24.16
N GLU A 91 3.69 14.66 23.32
CA GLU A 91 4.15 16.02 23.68
C GLU A 91 3.34 16.60 24.83
N LYS A 92 2.01 16.38 24.86
CA LYS A 92 1.18 16.80 26.00
C LYS A 92 1.64 16.17 27.31
N ILE A 93 1.96 14.88 27.31
CA ILE A 93 2.46 14.17 28.49
C ILE A 93 3.85 14.68 28.90
N LYS A 94 4.72 14.99 27.94
CA LYS A 94 6.03 15.62 28.22
C LYS A 94 5.90 17.04 28.78
N SER A 95 4.83 17.75 28.43
CA SER A 95 4.55 19.12 28.90
C SER A 95 3.83 19.22 30.25
N LEU A 96 3.56 18.10 30.92
CA LEU A 96 2.94 18.09 32.24
C LEU A 96 3.77 18.90 33.25
N THR A 97 3.08 19.54 34.19
CA THR A 97 3.79 20.22 35.29
C THR A 97 4.55 19.18 36.13
N GLU A 98 5.61 19.61 36.83
CA GLU A 98 6.42 18.70 37.64
C GLU A 98 5.59 17.86 38.64
N GLY A 99 4.57 18.47 39.24
CA GLY A 99 3.67 17.79 40.18
C GLY A 99 2.82 16.71 39.51
N GLU A 100 2.22 17.02 38.37
CA GLU A 100 1.41 16.07 37.58
C GLU A 100 2.27 14.94 37.03
N TYR A 101 3.46 15.27 36.53
CA TYR A 101 4.42 14.30 36.00
C TYR A 101 4.91 13.34 37.09
N ARG A 102 5.24 13.84 38.29
CA ARG A 102 5.63 13.00 39.43
C ARG A 102 4.52 12.05 39.84
N GLU A 103 3.28 12.53 39.94
CA GLU A 103 2.13 11.69 40.31
C GLU A 103 1.83 10.64 39.24
N PHE A 104 1.99 11.00 37.95
CA PHE A 104 1.88 10.06 36.84
C PHE A 104 2.93 8.94 36.92
N LEU A 105 4.21 9.30 37.12
CA LEU A 105 5.28 8.32 37.30
C LEU A 105 5.04 7.42 38.52
N LYS A 106 4.60 7.99 39.65
CA LYS A 106 4.29 7.23 40.86
C LYS A 106 3.29 6.10 40.58
N LYS A 107 2.14 6.46 39.97
CA LYS A 107 1.09 5.50 39.61
C LYS A 107 1.59 4.44 38.64
N LEU A 108 2.38 4.85 37.65
CA LEU A 108 2.91 3.95 36.65
C LEU A 108 3.90 2.94 37.27
N ILE A 109 4.80 3.40 38.14
CA ILE A 109 5.77 2.53 38.82
C ILE A 109 5.05 1.52 39.71
N ILE A 110 4.08 1.96 40.53
CA ILE A 110 3.31 1.07 41.42
C ILE A 110 2.60 -0.05 40.64
N ASN A 111 2.08 0.26 39.46
CA ASN A 111 1.39 -0.74 38.62
C ASN A 111 2.35 -1.74 37.95
N VAL A 112 3.62 -1.38 37.81
CA VAL A 112 4.60 -2.13 36.99
C VAL A 112 5.58 -2.94 37.85
N VAL A 113 5.80 -2.51 39.09
CA VAL A 113 6.64 -3.18 40.11
C VAL A 113 6.07 -4.55 40.46
N GLU A 114 6.95 -5.55 40.53
CA GLU A 114 6.57 -6.96 40.74
C GLU A 114 7.08 -7.48 42.10
N SER A 115 8.35 -7.24 42.42
CA SER A 115 9.00 -7.73 43.65
C SER A 115 8.97 -6.72 44.79
N GLY A 116 8.99 -5.41 44.47
CA GLY A 116 9.16 -4.33 45.44
C GLY A 116 10.62 -4.11 45.87
N SER A 117 11.57 -4.89 45.32
CA SER A 117 13.00 -4.79 45.61
C SER A 117 13.84 -4.40 44.40
N GLU A 118 13.19 -3.98 43.31
CA GLU A 118 13.86 -3.53 42.10
C GLU A 118 14.67 -2.24 42.29
N GLU A 119 15.65 -2.04 41.43
CA GLU A 119 16.32 -0.77 41.22
C GLU A 119 15.51 0.07 40.21
N LEU A 120 15.01 1.22 40.66
CA LEU A 120 14.37 2.27 39.87
C LEU A 120 15.43 3.21 39.31
N VAL A 121 15.65 3.15 37.99
CA VAL A 121 16.55 4.03 37.25
C VAL A 121 15.73 5.17 36.63
N LEU A 122 15.95 6.40 37.09
CA LEU A 122 15.31 7.61 36.54
C LEU A 122 16.26 8.38 35.62
N ALA A 123 15.69 9.23 34.76
CA ALA A 123 16.45 10.24 34.04
C ALA A 123 17.22 11.13 35.02
N GLU A 124 18.43 11.56 34.65
CA GLU A 124 19.27 12.41 35.52
C GLU A 124 18.52 13.68 35.98
N GLU A 125 17.73 14.29 35.09
CA GLU A 125 16.92 15.46 35.40
C GLU A 125 15.86 15.15 36.47
N ASP A 126 15.11 14.06 36.29
CA ASP A 126 14.00 13.67 37.18
C ASP A 126 14.52 13.17 38.54
N TYR A 127 15.65 12.45 38.51
CA TYR A 127 16.38 12.00 39.69
C TYR A 127 16.77 13.18 40.58
N ASN A 128 17.33 14.24 39.98
CA ASN A 128 17.77 15.43 40.71
C ASN A 128 16.60 16.32 41.19
N LYS A 129 15.52 16.43 40.40
CA LYS A 129 14.36 17.27 40.75
C LYS A 129 13.53 16.69 41.88
N PHE A 130 13.13 15.41 41.78
CA PHE A 130 12.17 14.82 42.72
C PHE A 130 12.40 13.34 43.04
N GLY A 131 13.50 12.72 42.56
CA GLY A 131 13.73 11.28 42.66
C GLY A 131 13.63 10.71 44.08
N LYS A 132 14.26 11.36 45.08
CA LYS A 132 14.18 10.91 46.49
C LYS A 132 12.75 10.96 47.04
N LYS A 133 12.05 12.05 46.77
CA LYS A 133 10.66 12.24 47.23
C LYS A 133 9.73 11.21 46.60
N LEU A 134 9.90 10.94 45.30
CA LEU A 134 9.15 9.93 44.59
C LEU A 134 9.41 8.53 45.15
N LEU A 135 10.67 8.17 45.43
CA LEU A 135 11.02 6.88 46.01
C LEU A 135 10.37 6.67 47.38
N ASP A 136 10.43 7.69 48.24
CA ASP A 136 9.82 7.63 49.59
C ASP A 136 8.30 7.47 49.52
N GLU A 137 7.64 8.15 48.57
CA GLU A 137 6.20 8.03 48.33
C GLU A 137 5.84 6.62 47.84
N ILE A 138 6.59 6.05 46.88
CA ILE A 138 6.34 4.71 46.34
C ILE A 138 6.58 3.62 47.38
N ASN A 139 7.70 3.67 48.10
CA ASN A 139 8.03 2.65 49.11
C ASN A 139 7.03 2.61 50.27
N LYS A 140 6.36 3.73 50.58
CA LYS A 140 5.27 3.77 51.57
C LYS A 140 3.97 3.15 51.06
N GLU A 141 3.70 3.23 49.76
CA GLU A 141 2.47 2.74 49.15
C GLU A 141 2.56 1.24 48.79
N LEU A 142 3.77 0.73 48.55
CA LEU A 142 4.03 -0.68 48.30
C LEU A 142 4.02 -1.51 49.60
N LYS A 143 3.38 -2.69 49.57
CA LYS A 143 3.34 -3.62 50.72
C LYS A 143 4.72 -4.13 51.15
N ASN A 144 5.66 -4.27 50.19
CA ASN A 144 7.04 -4.71 50.40
C ASN A 144 8.04 -3.71 49.77
N GLY A 145 7.82 -2.40 49.97
CA GLY A 145 8.62 -1.35 49.35
C GLY A 145 10.07 -1.30 49.87
N ASN A 146 11.01 -1.79 49.07
CA ASN A 146 12.45 -1.63 49.27
C ASN A 146 13.15 -1.33 47.95
N LEU A 147 12.51 -0.48 47.12
CA LEU A 147 13.09 -0.05 45.86
C LEU A 147 14.35 0.77 46.12
N LYS A 148 15.35 0.57 45.26
CA LYS A 148 16.57 1.38 45.25
C LYS A 148 16.51 2.39 44.12
N LEU A 149 17.04 3.59 44.32
CA LEU A 149 17.02 4.63 43.31
C LEU A 149 18.42 4.82 42.70
N SER A 150 18.48 4.90 41.38
CA SER A 150 19.67 5.31 40.64
C SER A 150 19.30 6.21 39.46
N SER A 151 20.31 6.85 38.88
CA SER A 151 20.17 7.69 37.69
C SER A 151 20.73 6.97 36.46
N GLY A 152 20.16 7.25 35.29
CA GLY A 152 20.63 6.73 34.01
C GLY A 152 20.47 7.73 32.87
N LYS A 153 21.12 7.43 31.74
CA LYS A 153 21.01 8.19 30.50
C LYS A 153 19.71 7.84 29.76
N LEU A 154 18.60 8.44 30.20
CA LEU A 154 17.31 8.40 29.51
C LEU A 154 16.70 9.81 29.46
N ASP A 155 15.82 10.05 28.49
CA ASP A 155 15.12 11.34 28.32
C ASP A 155 14.01 11.50 29.37
N LYS A 156 12.96 10.65 29.29
CA LYS A 156 11.82 10.62 30.21
C LYS A 156 11.32 9.19 30.47
N GLY A 157 10.69 8.98 31.61
CA GLY A 157 10.24 7.66 32.09
C GLY A 157 11.25 7.02 33.04
N PHE A 158 11.26 5.68 33.10
CA PHE A 158 12.10 4.94 34.04
C PHE A 158 12.45 3.53 33.54
N ILE A 159 13.45 2.91 34.15
CA ILE A 159 13.76 1.48 33.98
C ILE A 159 13.69 0.81 35.36
N LEU A 160 13.08 -0.36 35.44
CA LEU A 160 13.16 -1.22 36.63
C LEU A 160 14.16 -2.34 36.36
N ARG A 161 15.14 -2.49 37.24
CA ARG A 161 16.15 -3.54 37.16
C ARG A 161 16.09 -4.46 38.37
N GLU A 162 16.10 -5.76 38.13
CA GLU A 162 16.22 -6.78 39.16
C GLU A 162 17.23 -7.85 38.71
N GLY A 163 18.45 -7.79 39.23
CA GLY A 163 19.53 -8.69 38.84
C GLY A 163 19.86 -8.57 37.35
N LYS A 164 19.51 -9.60 36.57
CA LYS A 164 19.70 -9.64 35.10
C LYS A 164 18.44 -9.24 34.30
N ARG A 165 17.32 -8.98 34.97
CA ARG A 165 16.06 -8.58 34.34
C ARG A 165 15.96 -7.06 34.34
N GLU A 166 15.62 -6.49 33.18
CA GLU A 166 15.34 -5.08 33.04
C GLU A 166 13.98 -4.91 32.35
N LYS A 167 13.15 -4.04 32.90
CA LYS A 167 11.87 -3.64 32.33
C LYS A 167 11.98 -2.19 31.89
N ASN A 168 12.01 -2.00 30.58
CA ASN A 168 12.15 -0.68 29.99
C ASN A 168 10.77 0.02 29.96
N CYS A 169 10.62 1.04 30.80
CA CYS A 169 9.44 1.89 30.88
C CYS A 169 9.79 3.34 30.53
N THR A 170 10.76 3.54 29.63
CA THR A 170 10.96 4.84 29.01
C THR A 170 9.70 5.22 28.24
N PHE A 171 9.47 6.53 28.12
CA PHE A 171 8.30 7.03 27.41
C PHE A 171 8.26 6.53 25.97
N ASP A 172 9.40 6.55 25.26
CA ASP A 172 9.47 6.02 23.90
C ASP A 172 9.04 4.54 23.83
N ALA A 173 9.52 3.69 24.75
CA ALA A 173 9.16 2.28 24.78
C ALA A 173 7.68 2.06 25.10
N LEU A 174 7.14 2.77 26.10
CA LEU A 174 5.73 2.69 26.48
C LEU A 174 4.81 3.17 25.36
N PHE A 175 5.18 4.27 24.71
CA PHE A 175 4.42 4.87 23.64
C PHE A 175 4.43 4.04 22.36
N SER A 176 5.57 3.46 21.99
CA SER A 176 5.64 2.49 20.89
C SER A 176 4.75 1.28 21.15
N ASN A 177 4.84 0.67 22.34
CA ASN A 177 4.00 -0.47 22.70
C ASN A 177 2.51 -0.12 22.74
N LEU A 178 2.16 1.04 23.31
CA LEU A 178 0.78 1.48 23.38
C LEU A 178 0.22 1.74 21.99
N ARG A 179 1.01 2.40 21.12
CA ARG A 179 0.63 2.65 19.74
C ARG A 179 0.32 1.34 19.03
N GLU A 180 1.20 0.34 19.08
CA GLU A 180 0.95 -0.97 18.46
C GLU A 180 -0.37 -1.61 18.91
N GLN A 181 -0.75 -1.43 20.18
CA GLN A 181 -1.98 -1.98 20.74
C GLN A 181 -3.24 -1.25 20.30
N ILE A 182 -3.20 0.10 20.25
CA ILE A 182 -4.41 0.91 20.07
C ILE A 182 -4.52 1.55 18.68
N GLU A 183 -3.49 1.47 17.83
CA GLU A 183 -3.44 2.15 16.54
C GLU A 183 -4.66 1.85 15.67
N THR A 184 -5.09 0.58 15.62
CA THR A 184 -6.29 0.18 14.86
C THR A 184 -7.56 0.82 15.42
N GLU A 185 -7.72 0.86 16.74
CA GLU A 185 -8.91 1.48 17.35
C GLU A 185 -8.93 3.00 17.12
N VAL A 186 -7.77 3.65 17.24
CA VAL A 186 -7.62 5.08 16.99
C VAL A 186 -7.88 5.40 15.51
N ALA A 187 -7.33 4.61 14.58
CA ALA A 187 -7.56 4.78 13.16
C ALA A 187 -9.05 4.67 12.80
N LYS A 188 -9.78 3.73 13.41
CA LYS A 188 -11.23 3.64 13.26
C LYS A 188 -11.93 4.91 13.75
N LYS A 189 -11.64 5.38 14.97
CA LYS A 189 -12.26 6.60 15.52
C LYS A 189 -11.96 7.87 14.71
N LEU A 190 -10.81 7.93 14.05
CA LEU A 190 -10.40 9.12 13.28
C LEU A 190 -10.94 9.11 11.84
N PHE A 191 -11.14 7.94 11.24
CA PHE A 191 -11.37 7.84 9.80
C PHE A 191 -12.58 6.97 9.38
N GLU A 192 -13.28 6.35 10.32
CA GLU A 192 -14.55 5.61 10.12
C GLU A 192 -15.68 6.28 10.92
#